data_AF-A0AAE3HCS8-F1
#
_entry.id   AF-A0AAE3HCS8-F1
#
_cell.length_a   1.000
_cell.length_b   1.000
_cell.length_c   1.000
_cell.angle_alpha   90.00
_cell.angle_beta   90.00
_cell.angle_gamma   90.00
#
_symmetry.space_group_name_H-M   'P 1'
#
loop_
_entity.id
_entity.type
_entity.pdbx_description
1 polymer ?
#
loop_
_entity_poly.entity_id
_entity_poly.type
_entity_poly.pdbx_seq_one_letter_code
_entity_poly.pdbx_strand_id
1 'polypeptide(L)' 'MHITSLPSPYGIGTFGKGAYRFVDFLEKAGQGYWQVLPLGLTGYGDSPYQSFSSFAGNPYFIDLELLREEGLLE' A
#
# COMPACT_ATOMS: atom_id res chain seq x y z
N MET A 1 1.72 -8.67 6.82
CA MET A 1 1.96 -8.57 5.36
C MET A 1 2.14 -7.11 5.03
N HIS A 2 3.17 -6.70 4.30
CA HIS A 2 3.35 -5.27 3.98
C HIS A 2 2.52 -4.88 2.74
N ILE A 3 2.19 -3.59 2.60
CA ILE A 3 1.37 -3.07 1.49
C ILE A 3 2.02 -3.39 0.14
N THR A 4 3.35 -3.25 0.04
CA THR A 4 4.13 -3.58 -1.15
C THR A 4 3.92 -5.01 -1.66
N SER A 5 3.61 -5.95 -0.77
CA SER A 5 3.45 -7.38 -1.09
C SER A 5 2.04 -7.75 -1.54
N LEU A 6 1.09 -6.80 -1.51
CA LEU A 6 -0.27 -7.07 -1.97
C LEU A 6 -0.30 -7.28 -3.50
N PRO A 7 -1.12 -8.21 -4.00
CA PRO A 7 -1.29 -8.39 -5.43
C PRO A 7 -1.81 -7.12 -6.11
N SER A 8 -1.11 -6.68 -7.16
CA SER A 8 -1.42 -5.46 -7.91
C SER A 8 -0.98 -5.60 -9.37
N PRO A 9 -1.71 -5.00 -10.33
CA PRO A 9 -1.36 -5.05 -11.75
C PRO A 9 -0.16 -4.15 -12.11
N TYR A 10 0.25 -3.22 -11.24
CA TYR A 10 1.29 -2.22 -11.54
C TYR A 10 2.64 -2.51 -10.86
N GLY A 11 2.91 -3.77 -10.52
CA GLY A 11 4.20 -4.23 -9.99
C GLY A 11 4.41 -4.04 -8.49
N ILE A 12 3.62 -3.19 -7.82
CA ILE A 12 3.66 -3.00 -6.37
C ILE A 12 2.26 -2.88 -5.79
N GLY A 13 2.04 -3.43 -4.59
CA GLY A 13 0.78 -3.30 -3.87
C GLY A 13 0.50 -1.86 -3.42
N THR A 14 -0.77 -1.47 -3.48
CA THR A 14 -1.27 -0.11 -3.22
C THR A 14 -2.39 -0.12 -2.17
N PHE A 15 -2.79 1.05 -1.69
CA PHE A 15 -4.02 1.25 -0.91
C PHE A 15 -5.29 1.29 -1.80
N GLY A 16 -5.40 0.34 -2.73
CA GLY A 16 -6.54 0.18 -3.62
C GLY A 16 -7.36 -1.09 -3.34
N LYS A 17 -8.04 -1.59 -4.38
CA LYS A 17 -8.91 -2.79 -4.29
C LYS A 17 -8.19 -4.02 -3.72
N GLY A 18 -6.88 -4.16 -3.95
CA GLY A 18 -6.06 -5.24 -3.38
C GLY A 18 -6.00 -5.22 -1.84
N ALA A 19 -5.87 -4.04 -1.24
CA ALA A 19 -5.85 -3.87 0.21
C ALA A 19 -7.22 -4.18 0.83
N TYR A 20 -8.31 -3.69 0.24
CA TYR A 20 -9.67 -4.02 0.68
C TYR A 20 -9.93 -5.53 0.66
N ARG A 21 -9.59 -6.21 -0.44
CA ARG A 21 -9.72 -7.68 -0.51
C ARG A 21 -8.91 -8.42 0.55
N PHE A 22 -7.73 -7.90 0.91
CA PHE A 22 -6.92 -8.50 1.97
C PHE A 22 -7.55 -8.30 3.35
N VAL A 23 -8.12 -7.12 3.61
CA VAL A 23 -8.88 -6.85 4.85
C VAL A 23 -10.11 -7.75 4.93
N ASP A 24 -10.87 -7.91 3.84
CA ASP A 24 -12.02 -8.84 3.79
C ASP A 24 -11.59 -10.29 4.05
N PHE A 25 -10.41 -10.69 3.58
CA PHE A 25 -9.84 -12.00 3.88
C PHE A 25 -9.50 -12.15 5.36
N LEU A 26 -8.88 -11.13 5.97
CA LEU A 26 -8.53 -11.14 7.39
C LEU A 26 -9.79 -11.21 8.26
N GLU A 27 -10.81 -10.44 7.94
CA GLU A 27 -12.11 -10.45 8.62
C GLU A 27 -12.77 -11.83 8.58
N LYS A 28 -12.87 -12.44 7.38
CA LYS A 28 -13.40 -13.80 7.21
C LYS A 28 -12.58 -14.87 7.93
N ALA A 29 -11.28 -14.63 8.09
CA ALA A 29 -10.38 -15.50 8.84
C ALA A 29 -10.38 -15.25 10.36
N GLY A 30 -11.23 -14.34 10.86
CA GLY A 30 -11.34 -13.99 12.27
C GLY A 30 -10.14 -13.20 12.82
N GLN A 31 -9.33 -12.59 11.96
CA GLN A 31 -8.17 -11.80 12.38
C GLN A 31 -8.61 -10.39 12.77
N GLY A 32 -8.22 -9.94 13.96
CA GLY A 32 -8.50 -8.59 14.46
C GLY A 32 -7.38 -7.56 14.21
N TYR A 33 -6.22 -8.00 13.71
CA TYR A 33 -5.03 -7.15 13.58
C TYR A 33 -4.31 -7.37 12.26
N TRP A 34 -3.84 -6.28 11.67
CA TRP A 34 -2.93 -6.29 10.54
C TRP A 34 -1.71 -5.42 10.84
N GLN A 35 -0.58 -6.06 11.10
CA GLN A 35 0.69 -5.36 11.31
C GLN A 35 1.41 -5.09 9.97
N VAL A 36 1.94 -3.88 9.84
CA VAL A 36 2.73 -3.39 8.70
C VAL A 36 4.08 -2.83 9.15
N LEU A 37 5.03 -2.75 8.21
CA LEU A 37 6.28 -2.00 8.33
C LEU A 37 6.01 -0.49 8.19
N PRO A 38 7.01 0.39 8.41
CA PRO A 38 6.81 1.82 8.21
C PRO A 38 6.39 2.17 6.77
N LEU A 39 5.54 3.19 6.65
CA LEU A 39 4.90 3.57 5.37
C LEU A 39 5.55 4.79 4.70
N GLY A 40 6.75 5.17 5.14
CA GLY A 40 7.48 6.33 4.62
C GLY A 40 8.05 6.10 3.22
N LEU A 41 8.31 7.20 2.51
CA LEU A 41 9.02 7.17 1.23
C LEU A 41 10.40 6.54 1.40
N THR A 42 10.67 5.47 0.68
CA THR A 42 11.93 4.74 0.74
C THR A 42 13.03 5.44 -0.05
N GLY A 43 14.25 5.44 0.49
CA GLY A 43 15.47 5.87 -0.23
C GLY A 43 16.15 4.74 -1.00
N TYR A 44 17.41 4.95 -1.34
CA TYR A 44 18.25 3.91 -1.96
C TYR A 44 18.33 2.67 -1.06
N GLY A 45 18.07 1.49 -1.64
CA GLY A 45 18.00 0.21 -0.92
C GLY A 45 16.59 -0.18 -0.45
N ASP A 46 15.58 0.65 -0.74
CA ASP A 46 14.14 0.34 -0.61
C ASP A 46 13.68 -0.07 0.80
N SER A 47 14.49 0.22 1.82
CA SER A 47 14.18 -0.10 3.20
C SER A 47 13.11 0.86 3.73
N PRO A 48 11.97 0.35 4.26
CA PRO A 48 10.94 1.20 4.89
C PRO A 48 11.45 1.89 6.16
N TYR A 49 12.57 1.44 6.72
CA TYR A 49 13.20 2.03 7.90
C TYR A 49 14.17 3.17 7.56
N GLN A 50 14.43 3.43 6.28
CA GLN A 50 15.29 4.51 5.81
C GLN A 50 14.48 5.49 4.97
N SER A 51 13.65 6.29 5.66
CA SER A 51 12.75 7.27 5.04
C SER A 51 13.35 8.68 5.00
N PHE A 52 13.02 9.44 3.96
CA PHE A 52 13.34 10.88 3.86
C PHE A 52 12.51 11.76 4.80
N SER A 53 11.42 11.22 5.36
CA SER A 53 10.53 11.95 6.26
C SER A 53 9.97 11.01 7.33
N SER A 54 9.84 11.52 8.55
CA SER A 54 9.14 10.83 9.64
C SER A 54 7.61 10.97 9.59
N PHE A 55 7.08 11.77 8.64
CA PHE A 55 5.66 12.08 8.54
C PHE A 55 5.03 11.74 7.19
N ALA A 56 5.78 11.87 6.09
CA ALA A 56 5.23 11.67 4.75
C ALA A 56 4.98 10.18 4.45
N GLY A 57 3.94 9.90 3.68
CA GLY A 57 3.68 8.57 3.14
C GLY A 57 4.49 8.27 1.87
N ASN A 58 4.61 6.99 1.53
CA ASN A 58 5.25 6.55 0.31
C ASN A 58 4.30 6.71 -0.90
N PRO A 59 4.65 7.52 -1.92
CA PRO A 59 3.82 7.71 -3.10
C PRO A 59 3.58 6.42 -3.90
N TYR A 60 4.42 5.40 -3.75
CA TYR A 60 4.21 4.10 -4.40
C TYR A 60 2.95 3.36 -3.94
N PHE A 61 2.33 3.77 -2.82
CA PHE A 61 1.09 3.16 -2.34
C PHE A 61 -0.17 3.81 -2.87
N ILE A 62 -0.06 4.85 -3.70
CA ILE A 62 -1.19 5.48 -4.38
C ILE A 62 -1.77 4.51 -5.42
N ASP A 63 -3.07 4.29 -5.38
CA ASP A 63 -3.75 3.46 -6.36
C ASP A 63 -4.09 4.26 -7.62
N LEU A 64 -3.51 3.85 -8.75
CA LEU A 64 -3.70 4.56 -10.02
C LEU A 64 -5.13 4.42 -10.56
N GLU A 65 -5.83 3.33 -10.23
CA GLU A 65 -7.21 3.15 -10.69
C GLU A 65 -8.19 4.05 -9.95
N LEU A 66 -7.96 4.33 -8.67
CA LEU A 66 -8.71 5.38 -7.96
C LEU A 66 -8.52 6.75 -8.63
N LEU A 67 -7.28 7.10 -9.02
CA LEU A 67 -7.03 8.36 -9.73
C LEU A 67 -7.75 8.43 -11.08
N ARG A 68 -7.80 7.32 -11.82
CA ARG A 68 -8.56 7.23 -13.09
C ARG A 68 -10.08 7.34 -12.84
N GLU A 69 -10.59 6.66 -11.82
CA GLU A 69 -12.01 6.73 -11.41
C GLU A 69 -12.41 8.16 -11.01
N GLU A 70 -11.50 8.93 -10.42
CA GLU A 70 -11.70 10.35 -10.09
C GLU A 70 -11.48 11.32 -11.28
N GLY A 71 -11.05 10.83 -12.45
CA GLY A 71 -10.76 11.65 -13.63
C GLY A 71 -9.49 12.50 -13.51
N LEU A 72 -8.56 12.11 -12.62
CA LEU A 72 -7.26 12.77 -12.42
C LEU A 72 -6.14 12.13 -13.27
N LEU A 73 -6.42 10.97 -13.87
CA LEU A 73 -5.53 10.20 -14.73
C LEU A 73 -6.35 9.58 -15.88
N GLU A 74 -5.76 9.46 -17.07
CA GLU A 74 -6.37 8.83 -18.26
C GLU A 74 -6.05 7.33 -18.37
#